data_AF-A0A7W0FJQ2-F1
#
_entry.id   AF-A0A7W0FJQ2-F1
#
_cell.length_a   1.000
_cell.length_b   1.000
_cell.length_c   1.000
_cell.angle_alpha   90.00
_cell.angle_beta   90.00
_cell.angle_gamma   90.00
#
_symmetry.space_group_name_H-M   'P 1'
#
loop_
_entity.id
_entity.type
_entity.pdbx_description
1 polymer ?
#
loop_
_entity_poly.entity_id
_entity_poly.type
_entity_poly.pdbx_seq_one_letter_code
_entity_poly.pdbx_strand_id
1 'polypeptide(L)'
;MQSKETSTPQIKRSKLPKQIRQGFGIIVLLLILWRLYLVFGVEQEYTVDIWARLLISGLVIGGVYSLIAIGYTLVYGILRMINFAHGEVMMVGTFAGYLVLEATKSITVPTPDNTLLSFSNAYPIISVILAFAIGMLIAATTGYFLEKIAYRPLRKAPRLIPLISAIGAS
;
A
#
# COMPACT_ATOMS: atom_id res chain seq x y z
N MET A 1 43.66 -6.43 -47.19
CA MET A 1 44.17 -6.58 -45.80
C MET A 1 42.97 -6.85 -44.90
N GLN A 2 42.92 -8.03 -44.30
CA GLN A 2 41.82 -8.56 -43.48
C GLN A 2 41.55 -7.67 -42.26
N SER A 3 40.28 -7.29 -42.05
CA SER A 3 39.82 -6.80 -40.75
C SER A 3 39.77 -7.99 -39.78
N LYS A 4 40.50 -7.88 -38.67
CA LYS A 4 40.38 -8.78 -37.53
C LYS A 4 39.02 -8.53 -36.89
N GLU A 5 38.09 -9.47 -37.03
CA GLU A 5 36.89 -9.53 -36.19
C GLU A 5 37.31 -9.79 -34.73
N THR A 6 36.88 -8.90 -33.85
CA THR A 6 37.04 -9.00 -32.40
C THR A 6 36.02 -9.98 -31.85
N SER A 7 36.44 -11.23 -31.61
CA SER A 7 35.61 -12.26 -30.97
C SER A 7 35.27 -11.86 -29.54
N THR A 8 34.00 -11.57 -29.28
CA THR A 8 33.48 -11.30 -27.93
C THR A 8 33.67 -12.54 -27.04
N PRO A 9 34.19 -12.42 -25.81
CA PRO A 9 34.42 -13.58 -24.94
C PRO A 9 33.08 -14.18 -24.49
N GLN A 10 32.82 -15.42 -24.93
CA GLN A 10 31.67 -16.23 -24.53
C GLN A 10 31.80 -16.60 -23.05
N ILE A 11 31.01 -15.97 -22.18
CA ILE A 11 30.98 -16.27 -20.74
C ILE A 11 30.35 -17.67 -20.54
N LYS A 12 31.20 -18.66 -20.21
CA LYS A 12 30.79 -20.05 -19.96
C LYS A 12 29.99 -20.14 -18.65
N ARG A 13 28.66 -20.08 -18.71
CA ARG A 13 27.79 -20.28 -17.53
C ARG A 13 28.01 -21.68 -16.96
N SER A 14 28.67 -21.79 -15.81
CA SER A 14 28.80 -23.04 -15.08
C SER A 14 27.42 -23.53 -14.63
N LYS A 15 26.90 -24.56 -15.28
CA LYS A 15 25.66 -25.21 -14.86
C LYS A 15 25.94 -25.91 -13.52
N LEU A 16 25.29 -25.45 -12.45
CA LEU A 16 25.35 -26.12 -11.14
C LEU A 16 25.03 -27.61 -11.32
N PRO A 17 25.81 -28.52 -10.72
CA PRO A 17 25.58 -29.95 -10.87
C PRO A 17 24.19 -30.30 -10.32
N LYS A 18 23.46 -31.11 -11.09
CA LYS A 18 22.07 -31.51 -10.82
C LYS A 18 21.85 -32.03 -9.40
N GLN A 19 22.87 -32.67 -8.83
CA GLN A 19 22.90 -33.20 -7.46
C GLN A 19 22.82 -32.12 -6.38
N ILE A 20 23.48 -30.97 -6.56
CA ILE A 20 23.42 -29.85 -5.59
C ILE A 20 22.01 -29.23 -5.60
N ARG A 21 21.40 -29.10 -6.78
CA ARG A 21 20.02 -28.58 -6.90
C ARG A 21 18.99 -29.52 -6.26
N GLN A 22 19.17 -30.84 -6.39
CA GLN A 22 18.29 -31.83 -5.79
C GLN A 22 18.49 -31.94 -4.27
N GLY A 23 19.74 -31.88 -3.80
CA GLY A 23 20.06 -31.85 -2.36
C GLY A 23 19.43 -30.64 -1.66
N PHE A 24 19.53 -29.45 -2.27
CA PHE A 24 18.87 -28.26 -1.76
C PHE A 24 17.35 -28.42 -1.69
N GLY A 25 16.73 -29.01 -2.73
CA GLY A 25 15.29 -29.29 -2.74
C GLY A 25 14.86 -30.23 -1.61
N ILE A 26 15.63 -31.29 -1.34
CA ILE A 26 15.34 -32.24 -0.25
C ILE A 26 15.49 -31.56 1.11
N ILE A 27 16.52 -30.74 1.31
CA ILE A 27 16.73 -29.98 2.54
C ILE A 27 15.57 -29.03 2.80
N VAL A 28 15.15 -28.27 1.79
CA VAL A 28 14.00 -27.35 1.90
C VAL A 28 12.72 -28.13 2.24
N LEU A 29 12.50 -29.28 1.60
CA LEU A 29 11.33 -30.11 1.85
C LEU A 29 11.31 -30.67 3.28
N LEU A 30 12.46 -31.11 3.78
CA LEU A 30 12.62 -31.53 5.18
C LEU A 30 12.39 -30.39 6.16
N LEU A 31 12.88 -29.17 5.87
CA LEU A 31 12.63 -27.99 6.70
C LEU A 31 11.14 -27.63 6.74
N ILE A 32 10.44 -27.73 5.60
CA ILE A 32 9.00 -27.49 5.51
C ILE A 32 8.25 -28.53 6.35
N LEU A 33 8.57 -29.81 6.19
CA LEU A 33 7.93 -30.89 6.96
C LEU A 33 8.17 -30.75 8.46
N TRP A 34 9.40 -30.41 8.86
CA TRP A 34 9.74 -30.12 10.24
C TRP A 34 8.95 -28.94 10.80
N ARG A 35 8.85 -27.83 10.05
CA ARG A 35 8.02 -26.67 10.43
C ARG A 35 6.56 -27.03 10.55
N LEU A 36 6.03 -27.82 9.61
CA LEU A 36 4.65 -28.27 9.61
C LEU A 36 4.35 -29.11 10.87
N TYR A 37 5.26 -30.02 11.23
CA TYR A 37 5.16 -30.85 12.43
C TYR A 37 5.16 -30.01 13.71
N LEU A 38 6.06 -29.02 13.83
CA LEU A 38 6.07 -28.12 14.98
C LEU A 38 4.77 -27.29 15.10
N VAL A 39 4.28 -26.76 13.98
CA VAL A 39 3.07 -25.93 13.91
C VAL A 39 1.81 -26.72 14.27
N PHE A 40 1.67 -27.97 13.82
CA PHE A 40 0.46 -28.76 14.10
C PHE A 40 0.57 -29.60 15.40
N GLY A 41 1.78 -30.00 15.79
CA GLY A 41 2.01 -30.94 16.87
C GLY A 41 2.40 -30.32 18.22
N VAL A 42 3.10 -29.18 18.22
CA VAL A 42 3.69 -28.61 19.45
C VAL A 42 3.07 -27.26 19.80
N GLU A 43 2.81 -26.41 18.81
CA GLU A 43 2.19 -25.09 18.99
C GLU A 43 0.70 -25.12 18.56
N GLN A 44 -0.19 -25.60 19.43
CA GLN A 44 -1.66 -25.52 19.25
C GLN A 44 -2.20 -24.07 19.34
N GLU A 45 -1.42 -23.09 18.92
CA GLU A 45 -1.73 -21.67 19.04
C GLU A 45 -2.55 -21.15 17.85
N TYR A 46 -2.52 -21.87 16.71
CA TYR A 46 -3.23 -21.51 15.48
C TYR A 46 -4.72 -21.90 15.52
N THR A 47 -5.49 -21.16 16.32
CA THR A 47 -6.96 -21.28 16.36
C THR A 47 -7.60 -20.76 15.07
N VAL A 48 -8.83 -21.20 14.76
CA VAL A 48 -9.65 -20.72 13.63
C VAL A 48 -9.73 -19.18 13.56
N ASP A 49 -9.64 -18.51 14.71
CA ASP A 49 -9.61 -17.06 14.85
C ASP A 49 -8.44 -16.41 14.08
N ILE A 50 -7.24 -17.00 14.10
CA ILE A 50 -6.07 -16.45 13.40
C ILE A 50 -6.27 -16.53 11.89
N TRP A 51 -6.80 -17.64 11.38
CA TRP A 51 -7.11 -17.80 9.96
C TRP A 51 -8.19 -16.82 9.51
N ALA A 52 -9.23 -16.61 10.33
CA ALA A 52 -10.25 -15.61 10.07
C ALA A 52 -9.66 -14.19 10.04
N ARG A 53 -8.82 -13.83 11.02
CA ARG A 53 -8.11 -12.53 11.05
C ARG A 53 -7.20 -12.34 9.85
N LEU A 54 -6.49 -13.38 9.42
CA LEU A 54 -5.59 -13.32 8.27
C LEU A 54 -6.37 -13.09 6.96
N LEU A 55 -7.50 -13.80 6.78
CA LEU A 55 -8.40 -13.58 5.66
C LEU A 55 -8.97 -12.15 5.64
N ILE A 56 -9.47 -11.69 6.79
CA ILE A 56 -10.02 -10.32 6.92
C ILE A 56 -8.93 -9.30 6.64
N SER A 57 -7.74 -9.46 7.21
CA SER A 57 -6.62 -8.53 7.02
C SER A 57 -6.15 -8.49 5.57
N GLY A 58 -6.07 -9.65 4.92
CA GLY A 58 -5.75 -9.75 3.50
C GLY A 58 -6.79 -9.05 2.63
N LEU A 59 -8.08 -9.21 2.95
CA LEU A 59 -9.18 -8.56 2.24
C LEU A 59 -9.18 -7.04 2.44
N VAL A 60 -8.86 -6.55 3.65
CA VAL A 60 -8.70 -5.12 3.93
C VAL A 60 -7.58 -4.52 3.10
N ILE A 61 -6.39 -5.12 3.11
CA ILE A 61 -5.23 -4.63 2.35
C ILE A 61 -5.48 -4.72 0.84
N GLY A 62 -6.05 -5.83 0.38
CA GLY A 62 -6.44 -6.02 -1.02
C GLY A 62 -7.51 -5.01 -1.46
N GLY A 63 -8.46 -4.69 -0.59
CA GLY A 63 -9.48 -3.66 -0.82
C GLY A 63 -8.87 -2.27 -0.96
N VAL A 64 -7.90 -1.92 -0.11
CA VAL A 64 -7.14 -0.65 -0.23
C VAL A 64 -6.42 -0.58 -1.57
N TYR A 65 -5.68 -1.62 -1.97
CA TYR A 65 -5.00 -1.62 -3.27
C TYR A 65 -5.97 -1.57 -4.46
N SER A 66 -7.13 -2.24 -4.34
CA SER A 66 -8.18 -2.21 -5.35
C SER A 66 -8.77 -0.80 -5.50
N LEU A 67 -9.06 -0.12 -4.39
CA LEU A 67 -9.55 1.26 -4.40
C LEU A 67 -8.54 2.23 -4.98
N ILE A 68 -7.25 2.06 -4.67
CA ILE A 68 -6.16 2.86 -5.26
C ILE A 68 -6.11 2.65 -6.78
N ALA A 69 -6.18 1.40 -7.24
CA ALA A 69 -6.17 1.09 -8.67
C ALA A 69 -7.40 1.67 -9.39
N ILE A 70 -8.60 1.53 -8.81
CA ILE A 70 -9.83 2.12 -9.35
C ILE A 70 -9.71 3.64 -9.41
N GLY A 71 -9.19 4.28 -8.35
CA GLY A 71 -8.94 5.73 -8.33
C GLY A 71 -8.02 6.19 -9.46
N TYR A 72 -6.90 5.50 -9.65
CA TYR A 72 -5.95 5.83 -10.72
C TYR A 72 -6.56 5.67 -12.12
N THR A 73 -7.30 4.58 -12.35
CA THR A 73 -7.96 4.34 -13.66
C THR A 73 -9.07 5.36 -13.94
N LEU A 74 -9.82 5.80 -12.93
CA LEU A 74 -10.85 6.83 -13.08
C LEU A 74 -10.23 8.18 -13.45
N VAL A 75 -9.20 8.62 -12.72
CA VAL A 75 -8.52 9.89 -12.96
C VAL A 75 -7.92 9.94 -14.36
N TYR A 76 -7.18 8.89 -14.75
CA TYR A 76 -6.63 8.79 -16.11
C TYR A 76 -7.73 8.68 -17.18
N GLY A 77 -8.83 7.98 -16.89
CA GLY A 77 -9.95 7.82 -17.81
C GLY A 77 -10.61 9.14 -18.21
N ILE A 78 -10.73 10.09 -17.28
CA ILE A 78 -11.32 11.41 -17.53
C ILE A 78 -10.29 12.37 -18.12
N LEU A 79 -9.12 12.50 -17.48
CA LEU A 79 -8.14 13.54 -17.83
C LEU A 79 -7.23 13.16 -19.00
N ARG A 80 -7.02 11.86 -19.25
CA ARG A 80 -6.05 11.34 -20.25
C ARG A 80 -4.64 11.95 -20.10
N MET A 81 -4.27 12.32 -18.88
CA MET A 81 -2.98 12.89 -18.50
C MET A 81 -2.35 12.03 -17.40
N ILE A 82 -1.03 11.87 -17.44
CA ILE A 82 -0.28 11.15 -16.41
C ILE A 82 -0.24 12.05 -15.16
N ASN A 83 -0.83 11.58 -14.07
CA ASN A 83 -0.88 12.28 -12.79
C ASN A 83 0.06 11.59 -11.79
N PHE A 84 1.15 12.28 -11.42
CA PHE A 84 2.09 11.83 -10.38
C PHE A 84 1.59 12.18 -8.97
N ALA A 85 0.86 13.30 -8.84
CA ALA A 85 0.35 13.81 -7.58
C ALA A 85 -0.76 12.95 -6.93
N HIS A 86 -1.20 11.89 -7.60
CA HIS A 86 -2.19 10.96 -7.06
C HIS A 86 -1.71 10.34 -5.72
N GLY A 87 -0.42 10.04 -5.63
CA GLY A 87 0.20 9.50 -4.42
C GLY A 87 0.14 10.47 -3.24
N GLU A 88 0.55 11.74 -3.41
CA GLU A 88 0.50 12.69 -2.30
C GLU A 88 -0.93 13.02 -1.90
N VAL A 89 -1.88 13.15 -2.84
CA VAL A 89 -3.28 13.42 -2.49
C VAL A 89 -3.85 12.31 -1.57
N MET A 90 -3.54 11.05 -1.87
CA MET A 90 -3.94 9.93 -1.00
C MET A 90 -3.19 9.96 0.34
N MET A 91 -1.90 10.29 0.34
CA MET A 91 -1.10 10.39 1.55
C MET A 91 -1.65 11.47 2.49
N VAL A 92 -1.88 12.68 2.00
CA VAL A 92 -2.38 13.81 2.81
C VAL A 92 -3.74 13.48 3.43
N GLY A 93 -4.65 12.86 2.67
CA GLY A 93 -5.95 12.39 3.22
C GLY A 93 -5.80 11.30 4.29
N THR A 94 -4.90 10.34 4.07
CA THR A 94 -4.65 9.25 5.03
C THR A 94 -4.01 9.77 6.32
N PHE A 95 -3.01 10.64 6.20
CA PHE A 95 -2.36 11.28 7.34
C PHE A 95 -3.33 12.17 8.12
N ALA A 96 -4.22 12.90 7.45
CA ALA A 96 -5.27 13.66 8.12
C ALA A 96 -6.16 12.77 8.99
N GLY A 97 -6.64 11.64 8.45
CA GLY A 97 -7.42 10.67 9.23
C GLY A 97 -6.61 10.07 10.40
N TYR A 98 -5.33 9.76 10.19
CA TYR A 98 -4.44 9.30 11.25
C TYR A 98 -4.29 10.33 12.38
N LEU A 99 -4.06 11.61 12.04
CA LEU A 99 -3.95 12.67 13.04
C LEU A 99 -5.24 12.87 13.84
N VAL A 100 -6.40 12.67 13.22
CA VAL A 100 -7.69 12.68 13.93
C VAL A 100 -7.77 11.53 14.93
N LEU A 101 -7.35 10.32 14.55
CA LEU A 101 -7.33 9.19 15.47
C LEU A 101 -6.35 9.41 16.63
N GLU A 102 -5.18 9.99 16.38
CA GLU A 102 -4.24 10.37 17.44
C GLU A 102 -4.82 11.46 18.35
N ALA A 103 -5.53 12.45 17.80
CA ALA A 103 -6.23 13.46 18.59
C ALA A 103 -7.36 12.86 19.45
N THR A 104 -8.13 11.89 18.93
CA THR A 104 -9.15 11.21 19.72
C THR A 104 -8.56 10.22 20.73
N LYS A 105 -7.30 9.83 20.61
CA LYS A 105 -6.62 9.02 21.63
C LYS A 105 -6.16 9.87 22.81
N SER A 106 -5.69 11.10 22.56
CA SER A 106 -5.21 12.01 23.60
C SER A 106 -6.32 12.60 24.46
N ILE A 107 -7.55 12.64 23.97
CA ILE A 107 -8.73 13.06 24.73
C ILE A 107 -9.20 11.92 25.63
N THR A 108 -9.09 12.10 26.95
CA THR A 108 -9.62 11.16 27.95
C THR A 108 -11.07 11.51 28.28
N VAL A 109 -11.97 10.52 28.28
CA VAL A 109 -13.38 10.71 28.63
C VAL A 109 -13.75 9.87 29.85
N PRO A 110 -14.44 10.43 30.85
CA PRO A 110 -15.01 9.66 31.94
C PRO A 110 -16.07 8.70 31.40
N THR A 111 -15.83 7.40 31.53
CA THR A 111 -16.77 6.34 31.13
C THR A 111 -17.63 5.97 32.35
N PRO A 112 -18.88 5.48 32.18
CA PRO A 112 -19.78 5.13 33.30
C PRO A 112 -19.18 4.19 34.36
N ASP A 113 -18.14 3.43 34.01
CA ASP A 113 -17.43 2.49 34.90
C ASP A 113 -16.23 3.12 35.67
N ASN A 114 -16.11 4.45 35.71
CA ASN A 114 -15.03 5.22 36.39
C ASN A 114 -13.59 4.94 35.89
N THR A 115 -13.41 4.29 34.75
CA THR A 115 -12.10 4.16 34.12
C THR A 115 -11.85 5.31 33.15
N LEU A 116 -10.70 5.98 33.30
CA LEU A 116 -10.21 6.99 32.34
C LEU A 116 -9.78 6.29 31.05
N LEU A 117 -10.69 6.26 30.07
CA LEU A 117 -10.43 5.69 28.75
C LEU A 117 -10.29 6.81 27.72
N SER A 118 -9.41 6.62 26.73
CA SER A 118 -9.35 7.48 25.55
C SER A 118 -10.68 7.51 24.80
N PHE A 119 -11.09 8.65 24.24
CA PHE A 119 -12.32 8.81 23.46
C PHE A 119 -12.43 7.75 22.35
N SER A 120 -11.29 7.39 21.74
CA SER A 120 -11.20 6.34 20.71
C SER A 120 -11.65 4.96 21.20
N ASN A 121 -11.36 4.60 22.46
CA ASN A 121 -11.75 3.31 23.04
C ASN A 121 -13.17 3.35 23.59
N ALA A 122 -13.63 4.51 24.08
CA ALA A 122 -14.99 4.69 24.55
C ALA A 122 -16.00 4.68 23.38
N TYR A 123 -15.66 5.32 22.26
CA TYR A 123 -16.52 5.43 21.07
C TYR A 123 -15.74 5.10 19.78
N PRO A 124 -15.45 3.80 19.52
CA PRO A 124 -14.65 3.39 18.38
C PRO A 124 -15.33 3.69 17.04
N ILE A 125 -16.65 3.55 16.95
CA ILE A 125 -17.38 3.79 15.70
C ILE A 125 -17.36 5.28 15.33
N ILE A 126 -17.55 6.17 16.31
CA ILE A 126 -17.59 7.63 16.09
C ILE A 126 -16.21 8.13 15.67
N SER A 127 -15.14 7.69 16.34
CA SER A 127 -13.77 8.08 16.00
C SER A 127 -13.37 7.64 14.59
N VAL A 128 -13.75 6.43 14.17
CA VAL A 128 -13.53 5.94 12.80
C VAL A 128 -14.30 6.79 11.78
N ILE A 129 -15.60 7.02 11.98
CA ILE A 129 -16.40 7.84 11.05
C ILE A 129 -15.82 9.25 10.93
N LEU A 130 -15.43 9.86 12.05
CA LEU A 130 -14.83 11.19 12.06
C LEU A 130 -13.49 11.22 11.29
N ALA A 131 -12.62 10.24 11.50
CA ALA A 131 -11.35 10.12 10.79
C ALA A 131 -11.54 9.95 9.28
N PHE A 132 -12.50 9.12 8.86
CA PHE A 132 -12.88 8.96 7.46
C PHE A 132 -13.42 10.25 6.86
N ALA A 133 -14.33 10.94 7.56
CA ALA A 133 -14.94 12.18 7.08
C ALA A 133 -13.89 13.29 6.88
N ILE A 134 -13.02 13.48 7.87
CA ILE A 134 -11.95 14.50 7.79
C ILE A 134 -10.92 14.11 6.72
N GLY A 135 -10.49 12.84 6.66
CA GLY A 135 -9.57 12.36 5.64
C GLY A 135 -10.10 12.55 4.22
N MET A 136 -11.38 12.22 3.99
CA MET A 136 -12.06 12.46 2.71
C MET A 136 -12.13 13.95 2.37
N LEU A 137 -12.48 14.80 3.34
CA LEU A 137 -12.55 16.25 3.13
C LEU A 137 -11.19 16.83 2.76
N ILE A 138 -10.11 16.42 3.45
CA ILE A 138 -8.76 16.90 3.16
C ILE A 138 -8.26 16.38 1.80
N ALA A 139 -8.49 15.10 1.47
CA ALA A 139 -8.14 14.56 0.16
C ALA A 139 -8.89 15.29 -0.97
N ALA A 140 -10.20 15.51 -0.80
CA ALA A 140 -11.04 16.18 -1.78
C ALA A 140 -10.63 17.64 -1.99
N THR A 141 -10.35 18.37 -0.90
CA THR A 141 -9.88 19.77 -1.00
C THR A 141 -8.52 19.84 -1.68
N THR A 142 -7.57 18.97 -1.32
CA THR A 142 -6.25 18.90 -1.96
C THR A 142 -6.38 18.60 -3.46
N GLY A 143 -7.18 17.60 -3.83
CA GLY A 143 -7.44 17.27 -5.25
C GLY A 143 -8.13 18.40 -6.01
N TYR A 144 -9.08 19.10 -5.39
CA TYR A 144 -9.73 20.26 -5.98
C TYR A 144 -8.74 21.42 -6.22
N PHE A 145 -7.86 21.73 -5.27
CA PHE A 145 -6.84 22.77 -5.45
C PHE A 145 -5.82 22.38 -6.52
N LEU A 146 -5.41 21.11 -6.56
CA LEU A 146 -4.55 20.57 -7.60
C LEU A 146 -5.20 20.75 -8.98
N GLU A 147 -6.46 20.35 -9.15
CA GLU A 147 -7.17 20.54 -10.41
C GLU A 147 -7.28 22.03 -10.75
N LYS A 148 -7.67 22.87 -9.80
CA LYS A 148 -7.92 24.30 -10.04
C LYS A 148 -6.66 25.07 -10.42
N ILE A 149 -5.53 24.77 -9.77
CA ILE A 149 -4.29 25.53 -9.89
C ILE A 149 -3.38 24.93 -10.97
N ALA A 150 -3.15 23.62 -10.94
CA ALA A 150 -2.20 22.97 -11.85
C ALA A 150 -2.86 22.58 -13.18
N TYR A 151 -3.98 21.87 -13.16
CA TYR A 151 -4.47 21.18 -14.36
C TYR A 151 -5.48 21.97 -15.18
N ARG A 152 -6.39 22.71 -14.54
CA ARG A 152 -7.45 23.47 -15.23
C ARG A 152 -6.88 24.51 -16.21
N PRO A 153 -5.80 25.25 -15.90
CA PRO A 153 -5.20 26.19 -16.85
C PRO A 153 -4.57 25.48 -18.06
N LEU A 154 -4.09 24.26 -17.88
CA LEU A 154 -3.29 23.53 -18.88
C LEU A 154 -4.11 22.64 -19.81
N ARG A 155 -5.44 22.66 -19.72
CA ARG A 155 -6.33 21.83 -20.57
C ARG A 155 -6.22 22.09 -22.06
N LYS A 156 -5.79 23.29 -22.47
CA LYS A 156 -5.59 23.66 -23.89
C LYS A 156 -4.13 23.51 -24.33
N ALA A 157 -3.22 23.18 -23.42
CA ALA A 157 -1.80 23.12 -23.69
C ALA A 157 -1.40 21.78 -24.35
N PRO A 158 -0.31 21.75 -25.14
CA PRO A 158 0.30 20.52 -25.62
C PRO A 158 0.54 19.48 -24.52
N ARG A 159 0.40 18.19 -24.84
CA ARG A 159 0.37 17.05 -23.88
C ARG A 159 1.60 16.93 -22.96
N LEU A 160 2.74 17.53 -23.30
CA LEU A 160 3.96 17.50 -22.49
C LEU A 160 3.90 18.45 -21.29
N ILE A 161 3.17 19.56 -21.39
CA ILE A 161 3.15 20.61 -20.36
C ILE A 161 2.40 20.15 -19.09
N PRO A 162 1.23 19.48 -19.19
CA PRO A 162 0.57 18.91 -18.01
C PRO A 162 1.42 17.87 -17.27
N LEU A 163 2.28 17.12 -17.98
CA LEU A 163 3.19 16.16 -17.36
C LEU A 163 4.20 16.86 -16.44
N ILE A 164 4.82 17.95 -16.93
CA ILE A 164 5.79 18.74 -16.15
C ILE A 164 5.09 19.38 -14.94
N SER A 165 3.88 19.91 -15.13
CA SER A 165 3.09 20.45 -14.02
C SER A 165 2.68 19.39 -13.00
N ALA A 166 2.40 18.16 -13.43
CA ALA A 166 2.08 17.06 -12.53
C ALA A 166 3.28 16.64 -11.69
N ILE A 167 4.50 16.69 -12.25
CA ILE A 167 5.75 16.46 -11.50
C ILE A 167 5.99 17.61 -10.51
N GLY A 168 5.78 18.86 -10.92
CA GLY A 168 5.99 20.02 -10.04
C GLY A 168 4.94 20.21 -8.95
N ALA A 169 3.77 19.59 -9.09
CA ALA A 169 2.72 19.60 -8.08
C ALA A 169 2.84 18.44 -7.06
N SER A 170 3.83 17.56 -7.28
CA SER A 170 4.16 16.38 -6.48
C SER A 170 5.21 16.76 -5.43
#